data_AF-A0A7U9T4N0-F1
#
_entry.id   AF-A0A7U9T4N0-F1
#
_cell.length_a   1.000
_cell.length_b   1.000
_cell.length_c   1.000
_cell.angle_alpha   90.00
_cell.angle_beta   90.00
_cell.angle_gamma   90.00
#
_symmetry.space_group_name_H-M   'P 1'
#
loop_
_entity.id
_entity.type
_entity.pdbx_description
1 polymer ?
#
loop_
_entity_poly.entity_id
_entity_poly.type
_entity_poly.pdbx_seq_one_letter_code
_entity_poly.pdbx_strand_id
1 'polypeptide(L)'
;MKRTINCLTAAAIFCLLLTGCGDGSGDMQAELLEPETVDATGSGKASEAEAEPEPTAEPEIKLLCSAGHTEEEDLQVRQAVEELYQNMELEEYLGEGIHMVSNESWYETMAADLVEGARTYLLQKGDEILFTVQVGVTISGERYSNAYYCKEDNMVLLKQEGSLVQVTMAQLKDNLYDGSFEQVTIDSETGAIRIEHGTCAQGLRVGEYSVMVKPGTGAGDPYDLWSMRENFSYETTVTEYDAQGNEIQPEPTPTPEPTATPKPTKKPTATPKPTPTPEPTPEPTPQPTPQPPVIQNPQPPASTPEPTPQPTPTPSSGPSSGDVDIEWSPDIE
;
A
#
# COMPACT_ATOMS: atom_id res chain seq x y z
N MET A 1 -23.56 -34.81 2.94
CA MET A 1 -22.61 -34.31 3.95
C MET A 1 -21.57 -33.47 3.24
N LYS A 2 -21.83 -32.16 3.12
CA LYS A 2 -20.82 -31.18 2.68
C LYS A 2 -19.91 -30.95 3.89
N ARG A 3 -18.65 -31.34 3.78
CA ARG A 3 -17.62 -31.00 4.77
C ARG A 3 -17.27 -29.53 4.53
N THR A 4 -17.78 -28.66 5.39
CA THR A 4 -17.32 -27.28 5.55
C THR A 4 -15.86 -27.36 6.03
N ILE A 5 -14.92 -27.17 5.10
CA ILE A 5 -13.52 -26.97 5.44
C ILE A 5 -13.44 -25.55 5.99
N ASN A 6 -13.03 -25.42 7.25
CA ASN A 6 -12.98 -24.17 8.00
C ASN A 6 -12.16 -23.09 7.26
N CYS A 7 -12.79 -21.95 6.97
CA CYS A 7 -12.15 -20.76 6.39
C CYS A 7 -10.98 -20.22 7.24
N LEU A 8 -10.88 -20.61 8.52
CA LEU A 8 -9.81 -20.21 9.43
C LEU A 8 -8.41 -20.70 9.03
N THR A 9 -8.29 -21.83 8.32
CA THR A 9 -6.97 -22.35 7.91
C THR A 9 -6.48 -21.78 6.58
N ALA A 10 -7.37 -21.29 5.71
CA ALA A 10 -6.97 -20.80 4.38
C ALA A 10 -6.29 -19.42 4.44
N ALA A 11 -6.82 -18.50 5.26
CA ALA A 11 -6.28 -17.14 5.38
C ALA A 11 -4.89 -17.12 6.04
N ALA A 12 -4.68 -17.93 7.09
CA ALA A 12 -3.40 -18.00 7.80
C ALA A 12 -2.29 -18.71 6.99
N ILE A 13 -2.65 -19.66 6.11
CA ILE A 13 -1.69 -20.37 5.26
C ILE A 13 -1.23 -19.50 4.08
N PHE A 14 -2.05 -18.55 3.61
CA PHE A 14 -1.71 -17.73 2.44
C PHE A 14 -0.65 -16.66 2.73
N CYS A 15 -0.60 -16.11 3.95
CA CYS A 15 0.44 -15.15 4.34
C CYS A 15 1.84 -15.79 4.43
N LEU A 16 1.95 -17.10 4.64
CA LEU A 16 3.24 -17.80 4.77
C LEU A 16 3.80 -18.34 3.44
N LEU A 17 3.05 -18.32 2.35
CA LEU A 17 3.47 -18.89 1.05
C LEU A 17 3.92 -17.87 0.00
N LEU A 18 3.99 -16.58 0.34
CA LEU A 18 4.36 -15.53 -0.61
C LEU A 18 5.73 -14.88 -0.31
N THR A 19 6.66 -15.68 0.23
CA THR A 19 8.11 -15.45 0.11
C THR A 19 8.70 -16.64 -0.65
N GLY A 20 8.83 -16.51 -1.97
CA GLY A 20 9.19 -17.63 -2.83
C GLY A 20 9.73 -17.21 -4.20
N CYS A 21 10.85 -16.51 -4.22
CA CYS A 21 11.84 -16.77 -5.27
C CYS A 21 12.55 -18.08 -4.90
N GLY A 22 12.44 -19.15 -5.69
CA GLY A 22 13.21 -20.36 -5.42
C GLY A 22 12.76 -21.59 -6.20
N ASP A 23 13.64 -22.00 -7.09
CA ASP A 23 13.75 -23.29 -7.76
C ASP A 23 13.39 -24.52 -6.89
N GLY A 24 12.73 -25.48 -7.54
CA GLY A 24 12.16 -26.64 -6.86
C GLY A 24 13.21 -27.59 -6.24
N SER A 25 12.88 -28.11 -5.06
CA SER A 25 12.95 -29.52 -4.69
C SER A 25 12.79 -29.67 -3.17
N GLY A 26 11.86 -30.52 -2.73
CA GLY A 26 11.79 -30.95 -1.33
C GLY A 26 10.38 -31.25 -0.83
N ASP A 27 9.95 -32.50 -1.01
CA ASP A 27 8.79 -33.07 -0.31
C ASP A 27 8.99 -33.03 1.21
N MET A 28 8.03 -32.46 1.95
CA MET A 28 7.82 -32.78 3.37
C MET A 28 6.32 -32.82 3.67
N GLN A 29 5.81 -34.02 3.91
CA GLN A 29 4.45 -34.29 4.38
C GLN A 29 4.30 -33.83 5.85
N ALA A 30 3.25 -33.06 6.15
CA ALA A 30 2.84 -32.76 7.51
C ALA A 30 1.65 -33.64 7.90
N GLU A 31 1.86 -34.46 8.93
CA GLU A 31 0.90 -35.38 9.54
C GLU A 31 -0.12 -34.58 10.38
N LEU A 32 -1.41 -34.74 10.09
CA LEU A 32 -2.52 -34.00 10.70
C LEU A 32 -3.05 -34.77 11.93
N LEU A 33 -2.95 -34.18 13.12
CA LEU A 33 -3.61 -34.68 14.34
C LEU A 33 -5.01 -34.04 14.45
N GLU A 34 -6.07 -34.86 14.44
CA GLU A 34 -7.47 -34.44 14.66
C GLU A 34 -7.85 -34.53 16.16
N PRO A 35 -8.66 -33.61 16.72
CA PRO A 35 -9.28 -33.80 18.03
C PRO A 35 -10.71 -34.39 17.97
N GLU A 36 -11.00 -35.27 18.93
CA GLU A 36 -12.25 -36.03 19.11
C GLU A 36 -13.49 -35.18 19.45
N THR A 37 -14.66 -35.63 18.97
CA THR A 37 -16.00 -35.08 19.25
C THR A 37 -16.62 -35.66 20.52
N VAL A 38 -17.29 -34.82 21.32
CA VAL A 38 -18.19 -35.26 22.40
C VAL A 38 -19.64 -34.88 22.07
N ASP A 39 -20.49 -35.90 21.96
CA ASP A 39 -21.94 -35.81 21.76
C ASP A 39 -22.68 -35.48 23.07
N ALA A 40 -23.71 -34.62 23.00
CA ALA A 40 -24.78 -34.57 23.98
C ALA A 40 -26.11 -34.17 23.34
N THR A 41 -27.03 -35.13 23.25
CA THR A 41 -28.42 -34.99 22.80
C THR A 41 -29.32 -34.50 23.94
N GLY A 42 -30.26 -33.59 23.66
CA GLY A 42 -31.31 -33.20 24.61
C GLY A 42 -32.50 -32.53 23.91
N SER A 43 -33.60 -33.25 23.79
CA SER A 43 -34.86 -32.82 23.16
C SER A 43 -35.74 -32.04 24.14
N GLY A 44 -36.35 -30.95 23.67
CA GLY A 44 -37.42 -30.23 24.36
C GLY A 44 -38.23 -29.38 23.38
N LYS A 45 -39.51 -29.68 23.22
CA LYS A 45 -40.45 -29.08 22.26
C LYS A 45 -41.32 -28.05 22.98
N ALA A 46 -41.40 -26.81 22.49
CA ALA A 46 -42.54 -25.92 22.80
C ALA A 46 -42.70 -24.77 21.78
N SER A 47 -43.90 -24.76 21.17
CA SER A 47 -44.78 -23.63 20.85
C SER A 47 -44.27 -22.46 19.99
N GLU A 48 -44.76 -22.41 18.75
CA GLU A 48 -44.83 -21.22 17.90
C GLU A 48 -45.67 -20.11 18.55
N ALA A 49 -45.05 -18.95 18.74
CA ALA A 49 -45.71 -17.66 18.73
C ALA A 49 -45.03 -16.87 17.60
N GLU A 50 -45.79 -16.56 16.55
CA GLU A 50 -45.34 -15.64 15.50
C GLU A 50 -45.14 -14.25 16.11
N ALA A 51 -43.90 -13.93 16.43
CA ALA A 51 -43.46 -12.55 16.63
C ALA A 51 -43.24 -11.94 15.24
N GLU A 52 -43.75 -10.73 15.02
CA GLU A 52 -43.32 -9.90 13.90
C GLU A 52 -41.78 -9.86 13.88
N PRO A 53 -41.11 -9.97 12.72
CA PRO A 53 -39.66 -9.89 12.67
C PRO A 53 -39.23 -8.50 13.12
N GLU A 54 -38.62 -8.43 14.30
CA GLU A 54 -37.74 -7.32 14.69
C GLU A 54 -36.79 -7.04 13.51
N PRO A 55 -36.48 -5.78 13.18
CA PRO A 55 -35.53 -5.47 12.13
C PRO A 55 -34.21 -6.18 12.50
N THR A 56 -33.81 -7.14 11.67
CA THR A 56 -32.57 -7.90 11.85
C THR A 56 -31.45 -6.88 12.01
N ALA A 57 -30.92 -6.74 13.23
CA ALA A 57 -29.80 -5.84 13.49
C ALA A 57 -28.68 -6.23 12.52
N GLU A 58 -28.19 -5.27 11.74
CA GLU A 58 -27.07 -5.53 10.85
C GLU A 58 -25.90 -6.08 11.67
N PRO A 59 -25.20 -7.13 11.19
CA PRO A 59 -24.08 -7.69 11.93
C PRO A 59 -23.01 -6.61 12.14
N GLU A 60 -22.69 -6.33 13.41
CA GLU A 60 -21.65 -5.39 13.78
C GLU A 60 -20.27 -5.88 13.34
N ILE A 61 -19.41 -4.92 12.96
CA ILE A 61 -18.01 -5.19 12.63
C ILE A 61 -17.21 -5.38 13.92
N LYS A 62 -16.53 -6.52 14.02
CA LYS A 62 -15.71 -6.91 15.17
C LYS A 62 -14.26 -7.08 14.75
N LEU A 63 -13.36 -6.63 15.61
CA LEU A 63 -11.94 -6.93 15.51
C LEU A 63 -11.64 -8.16 16.37
N LEU A 64 -11.02 -9.18 15.77
CA LEU A 64 -10.44 -10.32 16.49
C LEU A 64 -8.92 -10.15 16.55
N CYS A 65 -8.36 -10.29 17.75
CA CYS A 65 -6.92 -10.25 18.00
C CYS A 65 -6.52 -11.40 18.93
N SER A 66 -5.28 -11.89 18.81
CA SER A 66 -4.70 -12.91 19.68
C SER A 66 -3.85 -12.34 20.82
N ALA A 67 -3.85 -11.02 21.06
CA ALA A 67 -3.01 -10.36 22.05
C ALA A 67 -3.75 -10.10 23.37
N GLY A 68 -2.99 -10.07 24.48
CA GLY A 68 -3.50 -9.72 25.81
C GLY A 68 -3.37 -8.23 26.10
N HIS A 69 -4.01 -7.40 25.28
CA HIS A 69 -3.98 -5.93 25.38
C HIS A 69 -4.86 -5.39 26.50
N THR A 70 -4.59 -4.15 26.92
CA THR A 70 -5.50 -3.32 27.74
C THR A 70 -6.63 -2.75 26.88
N GLU A 71 -7.71 -2.27 27.51
CA GLU A 71 -8.85 -1.67 26.79
C GLU A 71 -8.45 -0.43 25.94
N GLU A 72 -7.46 0.34 26.40
CA GLU A 72 -6.96 1.52 25.66
C GLU A 72 -6.15 1.11 24.43
N GLU A 73 -5.29 0.10 24.56
CA GLU A 73 -4.50 -0.46 23.45
C GLU A 73 -5.42 -1.12 22.42
N ASP A 74 -6.43 -1.88 22.86
CA ASP A 74 -7.43 -2.49 21.97
C ASP A 74 -8.17 -1.42 21.14
N LEU A 75 -8.47 -0.26 21.73
CA LEU A 75 -9.10 0.85 21.02
C LEU A 75 -8.18 1.45 19.96
N GLN A 76 -6.90 1.68 20.28
CA GLN A 76 -5.92 2.22 19.33
C GLN A 76 -5.67 1.26 18.17
N VAL A 77 -5.49 -0.03 18.47
CA VAL A 77 -5.36 -1.09 17.47
C VAL A 77 -6.60 -1.13 16.58
N ARG A 78 -7.80 -1.07 17.17
CA ARG A 78 -9.05 -1.07 16.41
C ARG A 78 -9.13 0.11 15.44
N GLN A 79 -8.82 1.32 15.91
CA GLN A 79 -8.81 2.51 15.06
C GLN A 79 -7.82 2.37 13.91
N ALA A 80 -6.60 1.90 14.19
CA ALA A 80 -5.56 1.71 13.17
C ALA A 80 -5.98 0.66 12.11
N VAL A 81 -6.59 -0.46 12.52
CA VAL A 81 -7.07 -1.49 11.59
C VAL A 81 -8.25 -1.00 10.75
N GLU A 82 -9.19 -0.28 11.36
CA GLU A 82 -10.35 0.29 10.64
C GLU A 82 -9.93 1.38 9.65
N GLU A 83 -8.93 2.20 9.99
CA GLU A 83 -8.34 3.20 9.09
C GLU A 83 -7.61 2.53 7.91
N LEU A 84 -6.79 1.51 8.15
CA LEU A 84 -6.15 0.77 7.05
C LEU A 84 -7.18 0.13 6.13
N TYR A 85 -8.23 -0.46 6.70
CA TYR A 85 -9.30 -1.08 5.95
C TYR A 85 -9.98 -0.08 5.00
N GLN A 86 -10.26 1.14 5.47
CA GLN A 86 -10.82 2.22 4.64
C GLN A 86 -9.85 2.64 3.52
N ASN A 87 -8.56 2.78 3.84
CA ASN A 87 -7.54 3.15 2.86
C ASN A 87 -7.32 2.07 1.79
N MET A 88 -7.59 0.80 2.10
CA MET A 88 -7.45 -0.32 1.17
C MET A 88 -8.69 -0.57 0.31
N GLU A 89 -9.84 0.05 0.61
CA GLU A 89 -11.08 -0.15 -0.16
C GLU A 89 -11.04 0.52 -1.53
N LEU A 90 -10.35 1.66 -1.68
CA LEU A 90 -10.26 2.40 -2.94
C LEU A 90 -8.80 2.59 -3.36
N GLU A 91 -8.54 2.42 -4.65
CA GLU A 91 -7.20 2.54 -5.24
C GLU A 91 -6.54 3.90 -4.96
N GLU A 92 -7.34 4.98 -4.98
CA GLU A 92 -6.86 6.34 -4.73
C GLU A 92 -6.36 6.57 -3.30
N TYR A 93 -6.77 5.73 -2.33
CA TYR A 93 -6.33 5.81 -0.94
C TYR A 93 -5.21 4.83 -0.59
N LEU A 94 -4.75 4.00 -1.53
CA LEU A 94 -3.65 3.05 -1.28
C LEU A 94 -2.36 3.75 -0.88
N GLY A 95 -2.16 5.00 -1.30
CA GLY A 95 -1.06 5.84 -0.83
C GLY A 95 -1.11 6.01 0.70
N GLU A 96 -2.26 6.37 1.26
CA GLU A 96 -2.43 6.55 2.71
C GLU A 96 -2.20 5.23 3.47
N GLY A 97 -2.64 4.10 2.89
CA GLY A 97 -2.33 2.77 3.41
C GLY A 97 -0.83 2.49 3.48
N ILE A 98 -0.09 2.80 2.41
CA ILE A 98 1.37 2.71 2.36
C ILE A 98 2.01 3.62 3.41
N HIS A 99 1.59 4.88 3.48
CA HIS A 99 2.11 5.85 4.44
C HIS A 99 1.96 5.34 5.87
N MET A 100 0.80 4.75 6.18
CA MET A 100 0.51 4.23 7.51
C MET A 100 1.41 3.04 7.87
N VAL A 101 1.50 2.00 7.03
CA VAL A 101 2.31 0.80 7.33
C VAL A 101 3.82 1.04 7.27
N SER A 102 4.25 2.13 6.63
CA SER A 102 5.64 2.58 6.57
C SER A 102 6.05 3.41 7.78
N ASN A 103 5.09 3.90 8.59
CA ASN A 103 5.36 4.77 9.72
C ASN A 103 5.77 3.97 10.97
N GLU A 104 6.62 4.55 11.81
CA GLU A 104 7.04 3.94 13.07
C GLU A 104 5.88 3.78 14.05
N SER A 105 4.97 4.77 14.11
CA SER A 105 3.79 4.74 15.00
C SER A 105 2.90 3.51 14.76
N TRP A 106 2.83 3.03 13.51
CA TRP A 106 2.10 1.80 13.18
C TRP A 106 2.65 0.58 13.93
N TYR A 107 3.98 0.45 14.01
CA TYR A 107 4.60 -0.66 14.73
C TYR A 107 4.54 -0.48 16.25
N GLU A 108 4.58 0.75 16.75
CA GLU A 108 4.37 1.03 18.18
C GLU A 108 2.96 0.59 18.63
N THR A 109 1.94 0.78 17.80
CA THR A 109 0.57 0.33 18.10
C THR A 109 0.38 -1.16 17.82
N MET A 110 0.71 -1.63 16.63
CA MET A 110 0.36 -2.99 16.16
C MET A 110 1.33 -4.06 16.66
N ALA A 111 2.58 -3.70 16.94
CA ALA A 111 3.61 -4.62 17.42
C ALA A 111 4.17 -4.21 18.80
N ALA A 112 3.42 -3.42 19.58
CA ALA A 112 3.78 -3.06 20.96
C ALA A 112 4.28 -4.27 21.75
N ASP A 113 5.46 -4.17 22.38
CA ASP A 113 6.11 -5.23 23.17
C ASP A 113 6.41 -6.55 22.44
N LEU A 114 6.27 -6.60 21.12
CA LEU A 114 6.59 -7.77 20.32
C LEU A 114 8.11 -7.82 20.06
N VAL A 115 8.81 -8.74 20.72
CA VAL A 115 10.26 -8.94 20.53
C VAL A 115 10.55 -9.75 19.25
N GLU A 116 9.78 -10.80 19.01
CA GLU A 116 9.88 -11.70 17.86
C GLU A 116 8.50 -12.35 17.61
N GLY A 117 8.17 -12.63 16.36
CA GLY A 117 6.95 -13.32 15.95
C GLY A 117 5.99 -12.40 15.20
N ALA A 118 4.69 -12.71 15.26
CA ALA A 118 3.67 -11.94 14.54
C ALA A 118 2.35 -11.90 15.33
N ARG A 119 1.60 -10.81 15.13
CA ARG A 119 0.20 -10.67 15.52
C ARG A 119 -0.66 -10.65 14.26
N THR A 120 -1.83 -11.29 14.35
CA THR A 120 -2.83 -11.27 13.28
C THR A 120 -4.11 -10.63 13.81
N TYR A 121 -4.63 -9.69 13.02
CA TYR A 121 -5.81 -8.89 13.29
C TYR A 121 -6.83 -9.17 12.19
N LEU A 122 -8.05 -9.53 12.56
CA LEU A 122 -9.11 -9.90 11.63
C LEU A 122 -10.30 -8.97 11.83
N LEU A 123 -10.69 -8.24 10.79
CA LEU A 123 -11.93 -7.47 10.76
C LEU A 123 -13.03 -8.37 10.21
N GLN A 124 -14.05 -8.64 11.02
CA GLN A 124 -15.10 -9.60 10.72
C GLN A 124 -16.49 -8.95 10.81
N LYS A 125 -17.36 -9.25 9.83
CA LYS A 125 -18.78 -8.88 9.82
C LYS A 125 -19.62 -10.14 9.70
N GLY A 126 -20.30 -10.54 10.79
CA GLY A 126 -21.00 -11.83 10.83
C GLY A 126 -20.00 -12.99 10.78
N ASP A 127 -20.08 -13.85 9.76
CA ASP A 127 -19.12 -14.95 9.50
C ASP A 127 -18.08 -14.60 8.41
N GLU A 128 -18.15 -13.40 7.84
CA GLU A 128 -17.30 -12.95 6.75
C GLU A 128 -16.08 -12.18 7.28
N ILE A 129 -14.88 -12.57 6.83
CA ILE A 129 -13.65 -11.83 7.09
C ILE A 129 -13.51 -10.76 6.01
N LEU A 130 -13.63 -9.50 6.40
CA LEU A 130 -13.51 -8.35 5.49
C LEU A 130 -12.05 -7.96 5.25
N PHE A 131 -11.21 -8.15 6.27
CA PHE A 131 -9.85 -7.63 6.26
C PHE A 131 -8.95 -8.42 7.20
N THR A 132 -7.72 -8.67 6.77
CA THR A 132 -6.69 -9.33 7.57
C THR A 132 -5.43 -8.49 7.59
N VAL A 133 -4.90 -8.22 8.78
CA VAL A 133 -3.60 -7.55 8.96
C VAL A 133 -2.72 -8.44 9.80
N GLN A 134 -1.51 -8.70 9.32
CA GLN A 134 -0.45 -9.36 10.07
C GLN A 134 0.71 -8.38 10.25
N VAL A 135 1.16 -8.19 11.49
CA VAL A 135 2.32 -7.35 11.81
C VAL A 135 3.30 -8.17 12.64
N GLY A 136 4.58 -8.11 12.30
CA GLY A 136 5.59 -8.95 12.94
C GLY A 136 6.98 -8.35 13.01
N VAL A 137 7.81 -9.02 13.82
CA VAL A 137 9.22 -8.73 14.01
C VAL A 137 9.98 -10.04 13.81
N THR A 138 10.94 -10.04 12.90
CA THR A 138 11.79 -11.21 12.61
C THR A 138 12.86 -11.40 13.70
N ILE A 139 13.56 -12.53 13.67
CA ILE A 139 14.71 -12.78 14.55
C ILE A 139 15.88 -11.79 14.33
N SER A 140 15.97 -11.17 13.15
CA SER A 140 16.94 -10.09 12.85
C SER A 140 16.49 -8.73 13.42
N GLY A 141 15.28 -8.64 13.99
CA GLY A 141 14.68 -7.39 14.45
C GLY A 141 14.04 -6.57 13.32
N GLU A 142 13.91 -7.13 12.12
CA GLU A 142 13.25 -6.45 11.00
C GLU A 142 11.74 -6.52 11.17
N ARG A 143 11.10 -5.37 10.95
CA ARG A 143 9.65 -5.21 11.09
C ARG A 143 8.98 -5.44 9.73
N TYR A 144 7.82 -6.09 9.74
CA TYR A 144 7.01 -6.26 8.54
C TYR A 144 5.51 -6.14 8.84
N SER A 145 4.76 -5.77 7.81
CA SER A 145 3.30 -5.70 7.82
C SER A 145 2.74 -6.29 6.53
N ASN A 146 1.72 -7.13 6.64
CA ASN A 146 0.95 -7.66 5.51
C ASN A 146 -0.52 -7.35 5.74
N ALA A 147 -1.16 -6.67 4.81
CA ALA A 147 -2.57 -6.31 4.87
C ALA A 147 -3.29 -6.85 3.62
N TYR A 148 -4.35 -7.61 3.84
CA TYR A 148 -5.11 -8.30 2.82
C TYR A 148 -6.56 -7.84 2.87
N TYR A 149 -7.01 -7.23 1.78
CA TYR A 149 -8.38 -6.81 1.54
C TYR A 149 -8.92 -7.60 0.35
N CYS A 150 -10.14 -8.12 0.48
CA CYS A 150 -10.85 -8.77 -0.61
C CYS A 150 -12.32 -8.42 -0.53
N LYS A 151 -12.89 -7.93 -1.64
CA LYS A 151 -14.32 -7.66 -1.77
C LYS A 151 -14.79 -8.15 -3.13
N GLU A 152 -15.81 -9.00 -3.10
CA GLU A 152 -16.23 -9.76 -4.27
C GLU A 152 -15.05 -10.57 -4.83
N ASP A 153 -14.70 -10.34 -6.09
CA ASP A 153 -13.59 -10.97 -6.79
C ASP A 153 -12.34 -10.08 -6.86
N ASN A 154 -12.35 -8.88 -6.25
CA ASN A 154 -11.22 -7.95 -6.29
C ASN A 154 -10.42 -8.02 -4.99
N MET A 155 -9.11 -8.18 -5.14
CA MET A 155 -8.16 -8.34 -4.04
C MET A 155 -7.13 -7.21 -4.07
N VAL A 156 -6.81 -6.68 -2.89
CA VAL A 156 -5.63 -5.84 -2.65
C VAL A 156 -4.77 -6.47 -1.56
N LEU A 157 -3.49 -6.65 -1.83
CA LEU A 157 -2.49 -7.10 -0.87
C LEU A 157 -1.39 -6.03 -0.76
N LEU A 158 -1.26 -5.43 0.42
CA LEU A 158 -0.20 -4.50 0.78
C LEU A 158 0.81 -5.20 1.69
N LYS A 159 2.09 -5.18 1.32
CA LYS A 159 3.19 -5.70 2.12
C LYS A 159 4.23 -4.61 2.36
N GLN A 160 4.71 -4.53 3.59
CA GLN A 160 5.86 -3.75 4.02
C GLN A 160 6.87 -4.70 4.64
N GLU A 161 8.09 -4.79 4.11
CA GLU A 161 9.17 -5.60 4.67
C GLU A 161 10.50 -4.85 4.50
N GLY A 162 11.08 -4.38 5.61
CA GLY A 162 12.27 -3.55 5.54
C GLY A 162 12.04 -2.29 4.70
N SER A 163 12.85 -2.09 3.65
CA SER A 163 12.69 -0.99 2.68
C SER A 163 11.67 -1.29 1.56
N LEU A 164 11.19 -2.53 1.46
CA LEU A 164 10.34 -2.96 0.36
C LEU A 164 8.86 -2.73 0.70
N VAL A 165 8.17 -2.04 -0.19
CA VAL A 165 6.72 -1.91 -0.19
C VAL A 165 6.18 -2.59 -1.45
N GLN A 166 5.22 -3.50 -1.30
CA GLN A 166 4.56 -4.15 -2.43
C GLN A 166 3.05 -3.99 -2.31
N VAL A 167 2.42 -3.49 -3.37
CA VAL A 167 0.96 -3.48 -3.52
C VAL A 167 0.60 -4.37 -4.69
N THR A 168 -0.30 -5.33 -4.46
CA THR A 168 -0.82 -6.23 -5.49
C THR A 168 -2.32 -6.07 -5.57
N MET A 169 -2.81 -5.65 -6.74
CA MET A 169 -4.23 -5.55 -7.05
C MET A 169 -4.54 -6.64 -8.08
N ALA A 170 -5.47 -7.53 -7.79
CA ALA A 170 -5.76 -8.65 -8.67
C ALA A 170 -7.22 -9.10 -8.61
N GLN A 171 -7.66 -9.74 -9.68
CA GLN A 171 -8.93 -10.44 -9.71
C GLN A 171 -8.77 -11.89 -9.32
N LEU A 172 -9.74 -12.39 -8.54
CA LEU A 172 -9.78 -13.74 -8.02
C LEU A 172 -11.02 -14.47 -8.56
N LYS A 173 -10.88 -15.77 -8.76
CA LYS A 173 -12.00 -16.69 -8.96
C LYS A 173 -11.67 -18.00 -8.27
N ASP A 174 -12.61 -18.49 -7.44
CA ASP A 174 -12.41 -19.70 -6.64
C ASP A 174 -11.11 -19.65 -5.79
N ASN A 175 -10.74 -18.44 -5.29
CA ASN A 175 -9.51 -18.13 -4.55
C ASN A 175 -8.20 -18.30 -5.34
N LEU A 176 -8.26 -18.29 -6.67
CA LEU A 176 -7.09 -18.28 -7.55
C LEU A 176 -7.05 -16.97 -8.34
N TYR A 177 -5.85 -16.50 -8.69
CA TYR A 177 -5.71 -15.37 -9.62
C TYR A 177 -6.35 -15.71 -10.97
N ASP A 178 -7.39 -14.98 -11.33
CA ASP A 178 -8.16 -15.19 -12.56
C ASP A 178 -8.71 -13.84 -13.01
N GLY A 179 -8.13 -13.28 -14.07
CA GLY A 179 -8.36 -11.93 -14.54
C GLY A 179 -7.10 -11.07 -14.52
N SER A 180 -7.27 -9.75 -14.61
CA SER A 180 -6.15 -8.80 -14.64
C SER A 180 -5.51 -8.65 -13.27
N PHE A 181 -4.20 -8.41 -13.26
CA PHE A 181 -3.49 -7.97 -12.06
C PHE A 181 -2.50 -6.84 -12.35
N GLU A 182 -2.26 -6.04 -11.34
CA GLU A 182 -1.19 -5.07 -11.24
C GLU A 182 -0.40 -5.32 -9.94
N GLN A 183 0.92 -5.38 -10.03
CA GLN A 183 1.80 -5.43 -8.86
C GLN A 183 2.80 -4.29 -8.94
N VAL A 184 2.82 -3.45 -7.92
CA VAL A 184 3.77 -2.34 -7.77
C VAL A 184 4.68 -2.66 -6.59
N THR A 185 5.98 -2.62 -6.83
CA THR A 185 7.02 -2.83 -5.83
C THR A 185 7.89 -1.57 -5.76
N ILE A 186 8.04 -1.01 -4.57
CA ILE A 186 8.85 0.18 -4.27
C ILE A 186 9.94 -0.25 -3.29
N ASP A 187 11.19 0.06 -3.60
CA ASP A 187 12.29 -0.05 -2.66
C ASP A 187 12.68 1.35 -2.18
N SER A 188 12.37 1.65 -0.92
CA SER A 188 12.58 2.97 -0.32
C SER A 188 14.06 3.29 -0.08
N GLU A 189 14.93 2.27 -0.01
CA GLU A 189 16.37 2.46 0.19
C GLU A 189 17.03 2.95 -1.10
N THR A 190 16.60 2.43 -2.25
CA THR A 190 17.16 2.78 -3.55
C THR A 190 16.31 3.77 -4.35
N GLY A 191 15.04 3.92 -4.00
CA GLY A 191 14.03 4.67 -4.75
C GLY A 191 13.64 4.01 -6.07
N ALA A 192 13.88 2.70 -6.21
CA ALA A 192 13.49 1.92 -7.38
C ALA A 192 12.00 1.61 -7.35
N ILE A 193 11.37 1.60 -8.53
CA ILE A 193 9.96 1.20 -8.69
C ILE A 193 9.90 0.13 -9.77
N ARG A 194 9.20 -0.97 -9.49
CA ARG A 194 8.88 -2.02 -10.45
C ARG A 194 7.37 -2.20 -10.49
N ILE A 195 6.78 -2.04 -11.67
CA ILE A 195 5.35 -2.22 -11.91
C ILE A 195 5.17 -3.38 -12.88
N GLU A 196 4.27 -4.31 -12.55
CA GLU A 196 3.98 -5.50 -13.35
C GLU A 196 2.50 -5.56 -13.66
N HIS A 197 2.16 -5.61 -14.95
CA HIS A 197 0.78 -5.80 -15.42
C HIS A 197 0.69 -7.14 -16.12
N GLY A 198 -0.42 -7.85 -15.93
CA GLY A 198 -0.69 -9.05 -16.70
C GLY A 198 -2.09 -9.58 -16.49
N THR A 199 -2.35 -10.74 -17.10
CA THR A 199 -3.56 -11.51 -16.89
C THR A 199 -3.20 -12.88 -16.36
N CYS A 200 -3.99 -13.39 -15.42
CA CYS A 200 -3.91 -14.74 -14.92
C CYS A 200 -5.17 -15.52 -15.30
N ALA A 201 -5.02 -16.83 -15.51
CA ALA A 201 -6.13 -17.78 -15.61
C ALA A 201 -5.82 -18.96 -14.70
N GLN A 202 -6.65 -19.19 -13.69
CA GLN A 202 -6.48 -20.26 -12.70
C GLN A 202 -5.07 -20.27 -12.05
N GLY A 203 -4.53 -19.09 -11.75
CA GLY A 203 -3.21 -18.89 -11.14
C GLY A 203 -2.03 -18.86 -12.12
N LEU A 204 -2.24 -19.13 -13.41
CA LEU A 204 -1.19 -19.11 -14.43
C LEU A 204 -1.20 -17.79 -15.19
N ARG A 205 -0.03 -17.17 -15.40
CA ARG A 205 0.11 -15.99 -16.25
C ARG A 205 -0.20 -16.37 -17.69
N VAL A 206 -1.06 -15.62 -18.37
CA VAL A 206 -1.48 -15.85 -19.75
C VAL A 206 -1.51 -14.53 -20.53
N GLY A 207 -1.23 -14.59 -21.83
CA GLY A 207 -1.23 -13.41 -22.69
C GLY A 207 -0.05 -12.47 -22.42
N GLU A 208 -0.27 -11.19 -22.64
CA GLU A 208 0.76 -10.16 -22.46
C GLU A 208 1.04 -9.92 -20.96
N TYR A 209 2.32 -9.90 -20.61
CA TYR A 209 2.82 -9.52 -19.30
C TYR A 209 3.90 -8.45 -19.47
N SER A 210 3.67 -7.30 -18.87
CA SER A 210 4.50 -6.11 -18.99
C SER A 210 5.17 -5.80 -17.66
N VAL A 211 6.48 -5.59 -17.69
CA VAL A 211 7.29 -5.17 -16.54
C VAL A 211 7.87 -3.80 -16.85
N MET A 212 7.53 -2.81 -16.03
CA MET A 212 8.03 -1.44 -16.09
C MET A 212 8.97 -1.19 -14.91
N VAL A 213 10.20 -0.77 -15.19
CA VAL A 213 11.21 -0.52 -14.16
C VAL A 213 11.70 0.92 -14.22
N LYS A 214 11.57 1.62 -13.09
CA LYS A 214 12.28 2.86 -12.81
C LYS A 214 13.47 2.50 -11.93
N PRO A 215 14.72 2.69 -12.41
CA PRO A 215 15.89 2.42 -11.58
C PRO A 215 15.94 3.37 -10.37
N GLY A 216 16.58 2.86 -9.30
CA GLY A 216 16.82 3.63 -8.10
C GLY A 216 17.80 4.78 -8.34
N THR A 217 17.48 5.95 -7.81
CA THR A 217 18.33 7.16 -7.89
C THR A 217 18.82 7.62 -6.51
N GLY A 218 18.48 6.88 -5.46
CA GLY A 218 18.69 7.22 -4.06
C GLY A 218 17.40 7.01 -3.26
N ALA A 219 17.56 6.94 -1.94
CA ALA A 219 16.45 6.72 -1.02
C ALA A 219 15.29 7.71 -1.24
N GLY A 220 14.07 7.22 -1.05
CA GLY A 220 12.84 8.00 -1.20
C GLY A 220 11.75 7.49 -0.27
N ASP A 221 10.87 8.39 0.13
CA ASP A 221 9.70 8.02 0.93
C ASP A 221 8.73 7.17 0.07
N PRO A 222 8.24 6.03 0.58
CA PRO A 222 7.34 5.15 -0.16
C PRO A 222 6.06 5.81 -0.64
N TYR A 223 5.46 6.69 0.17
CA TYR A 223 4.22 7.39 -0.18
C TYR A 223 4.45 8.38 -1.32
N ASP A 224 5.55 9.13 -1.26
CA ASP A 224 5.94 10.04 -2.33
C ASP A 224 6.21 9.29 -3.64
N LEU A 225 6.95 8.18 -3.57
CA LEU A 225 7.25 7.32 -4.73
C LEU A 225 5.97 6.72 -5.33
N TRP A 226 5.03 6.27 -4.50
CA TRP A 226 3.71 5.77 -4.93
C TRP A 226 2.88 6.85 -5.61
N SER A 227 2.79 8.03 -5.00
CA SER A 227 1.96 9.14 -5.47
C SER A 227 2.47 9.73 -6.78
N MET A 228 3.79 9.72 -6.99
CA MET A 228 4.42 10.20 -8.21
C MET A 228 4.67 9.10 -9.24
N ARG A 229 4.23 7.85 -9.01
CA ARG A 229 4.61 6.70 -9.85
C ARG A 229 4.32 6.90 -11.33
N GLU A 230 3.22 7.56 -11.68
CA GLU A 230 2.81 7.82 -13.07
C GLU A 230 3.65 8.93 -13.75
N ASN A 231 4.37 9.74 -12.96
CA ASN A 231 5.16 10.88 -13.46
C ASN A 231 6.61 10.50 -13.82
N PHE A 232 7.02 9.24 -13.56
CA PHE A 232 8.37 8.77 -13.87
C PHE A 232 8.47 8.15 -15.27
N SER A 233 9.71 8.07 -15.77
CA SER A 233 10.04 7.32 -16.99
C SER A 233 10.45 5.90 -16.61
N TYR A 234 9.91 4.91 -17.34
CA TYR A 234 10.16 3.50 -17.10
C TYR A 234 10.80 2.82 -18.31
N GLU A 235 11.69 1.87 -18.03
CA GLU A 235 12.11 0.87 -19.01
C GLU A 235 11.08 -0.26 -19.01
N THR A 236 10.45 -0.51 -20.16
CA THR A 236 9.38 -1.52 -20.29
C THR A 236 9.90 -2.75 -21.01
N THR A 237 9.69 -3.92 -20.41
CA THR A 237 9.91 -5.23 -21.02
C THR A 237 8.57 -5.95 -21.11
N VAL A 238 8.28 -6.53 -22.27
CA VAL A 238 7.04 -7.27 -22.52
C VAL A 238 7.38 -8.73 -22.81
N THR A 239 6.67 -9.63 -22.17
CA THR A 239 6.75 -11.08 -22.37
C THR A 239 5.34 -11.60 -22.67
N GLU A 240 5.21 -12.55 -23.59
CA GLU A 240 3.92 -13.17 -23.93
C GLU A 240 3.88 -14.60 -23.40
N TYR A 241 2.73 -15.02 -22.85
CA TYR A 241 2.51 -16.34 -22.29
C TYR A 241 1.36 -17.05 -23.02
N ASP A 242 1.52 -18.35 -23.27
CA ASP A 242 0.44 -19.18 -23.82
C ASP A 242 -0.63 -19.50 -22.77
N ALA A 243 -1.70 -20.19 -23.19
CA ALA A 243 -2.81 -20.57 -22.30
C ALA A 243 -2.42 -21.64 -21.25
N GLN A 244 -1.22 -22.20 -21.33
CA GLN A 244 -0.65 -23.14 -20.36
C GLN A 244 0.34 -22.47 -19.40
N GLY A 245 0.58 -21.16 -19.57
CA GLY A 245 1.52 -20.39 -18.76
C GLY A 245 2.98 -20.52 -19.17
N ASN A 246 3.27 -21.03 -20.38
CA ASN A 246 4.63 -21.04 -20.90
C ASN A 246 4.92 -19.74 -21.64
N GLU A 247 6.13 -19.22 -21.44
CA GLU A 247 6.63 -18.07 -22.19
C GLU A 247 6.74 -18.41 -23.69
N ILE A 248 6.15 -17.58 -24.53
CA ILE A 248 6.24 -17.66 -25.98
C ILE A 248 7.52 -16.93 -26.39
N GLN A 249 8.55 -17.69 -26.75
CA GLN A 249 9.73 -17.09 -27.37
C GLN A 249 9.36 -16.58 -28.78
N PRO A 250 9.80 -15.36 -29.16
CA PRO A 250 9.66 -14.92 -30.54
C PRO A 250 10.42 -15.89 -31.45
N GLU A 251 9.74 -16.44 -32.46
CA GLU A 251 10.37 -17.28 -33.47
C GLU A 251 11.54 -16.50 -34.11
N PRO A 252 12.75 -17.08 -34.23
CA PRO A 252 13.88 -16.36 -34.78
C PRO A 252 13.55 -15.89 -36.20
N THR A 253 13.55 -14.58 -36.42
CA THR A 253 13.37 -14.00 -37.74
C THR A 253 14.42 -14.62 -38.67
N PRO A 254 14.04 -15.24 -39.81
CA PRO A 254 15.01 -15.83 -40.70
C PRO A 254 16.02 -14.76 -41.11
N THR A 255 17.31 -15.01 -40.85
CA THR A 255 18.38 -14.12 -41.29
C THR A 255 18.28 -14.01 -42.81
N PRO A 256 18.17 -12.80 -43.40
CA PRO A 256 18.10 -12.66 -44.84
C PRO A 256 19.34 -13.33 -45.45
N GLU A 257 19.11 -14.23 -46.40
CA GLU A 257 20.17 -14.89 -47.15
C GLU A 257 21.08 -13.80 -47.76
N PRO A 258 22.42 -13.92 -47.66
CA PRO A 258 23.32 -12.88 -48.14
C PRO A 258 23.02 -12.57 -49.60
N THR A 259 22.52 -11.35 -49.84
CA THR A 259 22.26 -10.87 -51.19
C THR A 259 23.59 -10.83 -51.94
N ALA A 260 23.62 -11.45 -53.13
CA ALA A 260 24.81 -11.51 -53.97
C ALA A 260 25.41 -10.11 -54.13
N THR A 261 26.68 -9.96 -53.73
CA THR A 261 27.40 -8.69 -53.80
C THR A 261 27.32 -8.15 -55.23
N PRO A 262 26.79 -6.93 -55.45
CA PRO A 262 26.72 -6.37 -56.79
C PRO A 262 28.12 -6.29 -57.38
N LYS A 263 28.28 -6.83 -58.59
CA LYS A 263 29.53 -6.77 -59.36
C LYS A 263 29.99 -5.31 -59.45
N PRO A 264 31.29 -5.00 -59.25
CA PRO A 264 31.78 -3.63 -59.21
C PRO A 264 31.36 -2.85 -60.47
N THR A 265 30.48 -1.88 -60.29
CA THR A 265 30.14 -0.88 -61.29
C THR A 265 31.36 0.00 -61.55
N LYS A 266 31.61 0.27 -62.83
CA LYS A 266 32.74 1.07 -63.31
C LYS A 266 32.81 2.40 -62.55
N LYS A 267 34.04 2.78 -62.16
CA LYS A 267 34.38 4.04 -61.48
C LYS A 267 33.68 5.22 -62.16
N PRO A 268 32.87 6.02 -61.45
CA PRO A 268 32.26 7.21 -62.02
C PRO A 268 33.34 8.18 -62.48
N THR A 269 33.19 8.66 -63.71
CA THR A 269 33.97 9.73 -64.31
C THR A 269 33.83 10.98 -63.44
N ALA A 270 34.94 11.66 -63.14
CA ALA A 270 34.95 12.83 -62.27
C ALA A 270 33.94 13.89 -62.73
N THR A 271 32.94 14.16 -61.89
CA THR A 271 32.02 15.28 -62.03
C THR A 271 32.80 16.58 -61.85
N PRO A 272 32.60 17.61 -62.70
CA PRO A 272 33.30 18.88 -62.56
C PRO A 272 33.04 19.52 -61.18
N LYS A 273 34.12 20.07 -60.61
CA LYS A 273 34.15 20.76 -59.32
C LYS A 273 33.07 21.86 -59.30
N PRO A 274 32.13 21.87 -58.33
CA PRO A 274 31.17 22.96 -58.21
C PRO A 274 31.91 24.27 -57.95
N THR A 275 31.52 25.30 -58.71
CA THR A 275 31.92 26.69 -58.52
C THR A 275 31.48 27.16 -57.13
N PRO A 276 32.32 27.94 -56.41
CA PRO A 276 31.99 28.38 -55.06
C PRO A 276 30.71 29.22 -55.07
N THR A 277 29.74 28.80 -54.26
CA THR A 277 28.53 29.55 -53.94
C THR A 277 28.94 30.79 -53.14
N PRO A 278 28.43 32.00 -53.46
CA PRO A 278 28.73 33.20 -52.68
C PRO A 278 28.27 33.03 -51.22
N GLU A 279 29.11 33.56 -50.32
CA GLU A 279 28.90 33.54 -48.87
C GLU A 279 27.57 34.23 -48.49
N PRO A 280 26.75 33.64 -47.61
CA PRO A 280 25.50 34.27 -47.20
C PRO A 280 25.78 35.60 -46.51
N THR A 281 25.06 36.63 -46.95
CA THR A 281 25.06 37.95 -46.31
C THR A 281 24.59 37.80 -44.87
N PRO A 282 25.29 38.37 -43.87
CA PRO A 282 24.89 38.25 -42.47
C PRO A 282 23.48 38.80 -42.27
N GLU A 283 22.65 37.98 -41.63
CA GLU A 283 21.29 38.32 -41.25
C GLU A 283 21.30 39.48 -40.24
N PRO A 284 20.40 40.48 -40.37
CA PRO A 284 20.36 41.61 -39.45
C PRO A 284 20.11 41.13 -38.02
N THR A 285 20.93 41.59 -37.09
CA THR A 285 20.80 41.36 -35.66
C THR A 285 19.38 41.75 -35.21
N PRO A 286 18.61 40.85 -34.56
CA PRO A 286 17.29 41.20 -34.06
C PRO A 286 17.38 42.35 -33.07
N GLN A 287 16.55 43.38 -33.31
CA GLN A 287 16.40 44.52 -32.41
C GLN A 287 15.89 44.01 -31.05
N PRO A 288 16.42 44.51 -29.92
CA PRO A 288 15.98 44.08 -28.60
C PRO A 288 14.47 44.27 -28.44
N THR A 289 13.79 43.18 -28.11
CA THR A 289 12.39 43.16 -27.73
C THR A 289 12.18 44.09 -26.54
N PRO A 290 11.20 45.01 -26.56
CA PRO A 290 10.92 45.85 -25.40
C PRO A 290 10.59 44.98 -24.19
N GLN A 291 11.31 45.22 -23.10
CA GLN A 291 11.08 44.59 -21.81
C GLN A 291 9.63 44.87 -21.39
N PRO A 292 8.86 43.86 -20.93
CA PRO A 292 7.53 44.08 -20.42
C PRO A 292 7.56 45.12 -19.29
N PRO A 293 6.53 45.95 -19.13
CA PRO A 293 6.47 46.90 -18.03
C PRO A 293 6.63 46.13 -16.72
N VAL A 294 7.57 46.58 -15.90
CA VAL A 294 7.70 46.13 -14.51
C VAL A 294 6.36 46.44 -13.84
N ILE A 295 5.54 45.42 -13.69
CA ILE A 295 4.41 45.47 -12.76
C ILE A 295 5.09 45.58 -11.42
N GLN A 296 5.00 46.76 -10.79
CA GLN A 296 5.41 46.90 -9.41
C GLN A 296 4.66 45.82 -8.64
N ASN A 297 5.44 44.97 -7.99
CA ASN A 297 4.96 44.01 -7.01
C ASN A 297 3.96 44.75 -6.11
N PRO A 298 2.72 44.27 -5.93
CA PRO A 298 1.88 44.82 -4.88
C PRO A 298 2.70 44.73 -3.58
N GLN A 299 2.90 45.89 -2.97
CA GLN A 299 3.48 46.03 -1.64
C GLN A 299 2.86 44.93 -0.75
N PRO A 300 3.67 44.13 -0.02
CA PRO A 300 3.10 43.17 0.91
C PRO A 300 2.12 43.92 1.82
N PRO A 301 0.94 43.34 2.12
CA PRO A 301 0.04 43.95 3.09
C PRO A 301 0.86 44.24 4.34
N ALA A 302 0.76 45.49 4.82
CA ALA A 302 1.42 45.92 6.03
C ALA A 302 1.19 44.88 7.12
N SER A 303 2.27 44.50 7.81
CA SER A 303 2.26 43.63 8.97
C SER A 303 1.05 43.97 9.82
N THR A 304 0.19 42.97 10.02
CA THR A 304 -0.91 43.01 10.97
C THR A 304 -0.40 43.62 12.28
N PRO A 305 -1.09 44.61 12.87
CA PRO A 305 -0.67 45.14 14.16
C PRO A 305 -0.58 43.99 15.16
N GLU A 306 0.55 43.95 15.86
CA GLU A 306 0.84 43.06 16.97
C GLU A 306 -0.40 42.99 17.89
N PRO A 307 -0.81 41.79 18.35
CA PRO A 307 -1.94 41.68 19.26
C PRO A 307 -1.67 42.57 20.47
N THR A 308 -2.58 43.52 20.70
CA THR A 308 -2.54 44.35 21.90
C THR A 308 -2.52 43.41 23.10
N PRO A 309 -1.57 43.53 24.05
CA PRO A 309 -1.56 42.68 25.22
C PRO A 309 -2.91 42.83 25.93
N GLN A 310 -3.63 41.72 26.04
CA GLN A 310 -4.85 41.64 26.83
C GLN A 310 -4.50 42.13 28.25
N PRO A 311 -5.29 43.03 28.86
CA PRO A 311 -5.04 43.44 30.22
C PRO A 311 -5.04 42.20 31.12
N THR A 312 -3.94 42.03 31.85
CA THR A 312 -3.83 41.08 32.96
C THR A 312 -5.10 41.19 33.82
N PRO A 313 -5.82 40.09 34.12
CA PRO A 313 -6.90 40.16 35.08
C PRO A 313 -6.33 40.65 36.40
N THR A 314 -6.79 41.81 36.84
CA THR A 314 -6.58 42.32 38.20
C THR A 314 -7.03 41.22 39.17
N PRO A 315 -6.25 40.89 40.22
CA PRO A 315 -6.77 40.05 41.28
C PRO A 315 -8.03 40.71 41.82
N SER A 316 -9.14 39.98 41.76
CA SER A 316 -10.39 40.36 42.41
C SER A 316 -10.10 40.42 43.91
N SER A 317 -9.89 41.64 44.41
CA SER A 317 -10.02 41.95 45.82
C SER A 317 -11.47 41.68 46.20
N GLY A 318 -11.69 40.52 46.81
CA GLY A 318 -12.95 40.21 47.48
C GLY A 318 -13.29 41.33 48.47
N PRO A 319 -14.56 41.75 48.55
CA PRO A 319 -14.96 42.76 49.51
C PRO A 319 -14.81 42.19 50.93
N SER A 320 -13.87 42.78 51.66
CA SER A 320 -13.88 42.85 53.12
C SER A 320 -15.17 43.52 53.57
N SER A 321 -15.97 42.78 54.33
CA SER A 321 -17.07 43.28 55.16
C SER A 321 -17.48 42.13 56.08
N GLY A 322 -17.03 42.18 57.32
CA GLY A 322 -17.47 41.23 58.33
C GLY A 322 -16.63 41.33 59.58
N ASP A 323 -16.80 42.43 60.32
CA ASP A 323 -16.43 42.54 61.72
C ASP A 323 -16.89 41.29 62.50
N VAL A 324 -15.96 40.66 63.21
CA VAL A 324 -16.25 39.96 64.45
C VAL A 324 -15.00 40.05 65.33
N ASP A 325 -15.09 40.94 66.31
CA ASP A 325 -14.43 40.86 67.60
C ASP A 325 -14.38 39.41 68.09
N ILE A 326 -13.19 38.83 68.21
CA ILE A 326 -12.90 37.84 69.25
C ILE A 326 -11.55 38.18 69.85
N GLU A 327 -11.68 38.79 71.03
CA GLU A 327 -10.71 38.99 72.07
C GLU A 327 -10.00 37.69 72.52
N TRP A 328 -8.72 37.88 72.90
CA TRP A 328 -7.95 37.11 73.89
C TRP A 328 -7.26 35.79 73.51
N SER A 329 -5.92 35.86 73.50
CA SER A 329 -5.00 34.80 73.91
C SER A 329 -5.20 34.45 75.40
N PRO A 330 -4.73 33.29 75.92
CA PRO A 330 -3.29 33.14 76.17
C PRO A 330 -2.70 31.75 75.92
N ASP A 331 -1.37 31.75 75.83
CA ASP A 331 -0.48 30.62 76.12
C ASP A 331 -0.93 29.82 77.35
N ILE A 332 -0.65 28.51 77.36
CA ILE A 332 -0.10 27.76 78.49
C ILE A 332 0.28 26.34 78.01
N GLU A 333 1.57 26.03 78.27
CA GLU A 333 2.28 24.74 78.40
C GLU A 333 2.50 23.81 77.20
#